data_AF-A0A8S3CJ48-F1
#
_entry.id   AF-A0A8S3CJ48-F1
#
_cell.length_a   1.000
_cell.length_b   1.000
_cell.length_c   1.000
_cell.angle_alpha   90.00
_cell.angle_beta   90.00
_cell.angle_gamma   90.00
#
_symmetry.space_group_name_H-M   'P 1'
#
loop_
_entity.id
_entity.type
_entity.pdbx_description
1 polymer ?
#
loop_
_entity_poly.entity_id
_entity_poly.type
_entity_poly.pdbx_seq_one_letter_code
_entity_poly.pdbx_strand_id
1 'polypeptide(L)' 'SKDGNDLTKDKNVSIDISDRAITLTIRNTDKNTSGPYQIKLDNNLGEDEATIRINVS' A
#
# COMPACT_ATOMS: atom_id res chain seq x y z
N SER A 1 2.47 4.07 -2.10
CA SER A 1 1.85 5.39 -2.32
C SER A 1 0.46 5.23 -2.92
N LYS A 2 -0.37 6.27 -2.84
CA LYS A 2 -1.64 6.43 -3.56
C LYS A 2 -1.67 7.84 -4.16
N ASP A 3 -1.98 7.94 -5.45
CA ASP A 3 -2.03 9.23 -6.18
C ASP A 3 -0.73 10.05 -6.06
N GLY A 4 0.42 9.36 -6.03
CA GLY A 4 1.74 9.98 -5.87
C GLY A 4 2.09 10.39 -4.43
N ASN A 5 1.19 10.20 -3.46
CA ASN A 5 1.43 10.49 -2.06
C ASN A 5 1.76 9.21 -1.29
N ASP A 6 2.79 9.26 -0.45
CA ASP A 6 3.11 8.12 0.41
C ASP A 6 2.01 7.86 1.44
N LEU A 7 1.69 6.58 1.61
CA LEU A 7 0.77 6.15 2.66
C LEU A 7 1.57 6.05 3.95
N THR A 8 1.33 6.97 4.87
CA THR A 8 1.90 6.93 6.20
C THR A 8 1.03 6.06 7.12
N LYS A 9 1.66 5.36 8.06
CA LYS A 9 0.94 4.58 9.07
C LYS A 9 0.07 5.51 9.91
N ASP A 10 -1.20 5.16 10.06
CA ASP A 10 -2.13 5.86 10.93
C ASP A 10 -3.14 4.89 11.58
N LYS A 11 -4.19 5.41 12.21
CA LYS A 11 -5.22 4.58 12.88
C LYS A 11 -5.97 3.64 11.92
N ASN A 12 -6.01 3.98 10.63
CA ASN A 12 -6.73 3.28 9.58
C ASN A 12 -5.79 2.53 8.63
N VAL A 13 -4.52 2.90 8.54
CA VAL A 13 -3.53 2.30 7.64
C VAL A 13 -2.42 1.60 8.43
N SER A 14 -2.28 0.28 8.28
CA SER A 14 -1.14 -0.48 8.79
C SER A 14 -0.36 -1.15 7.67
N ILE A 15 0.97 -1.19 7.83
CA ILE A 15 1.89 -1.88 6.94
C ILE A 15 2.74 -2.82 7.79
N ASP A 16 2.60 -4.10 7.53
CA ASP A 16 3.28 -5.18 8.23
C ASP A 16 4.21 -5.89 7.24
N ILE A 17 5.51 -5.88 7.54
CA ILE A 17 6.55 -6.47 6.69
C ILE A 17 7.12 -7.68 7.42
N SER A 18 7.13 -8.82 6.74
CA SER A 18 7.75 -10.06 7.20
C SER A 18 8.71 -10.58 6.13
N ASP A 19 9.56 -11.54 6.49
CA ASP A 19 10.52 -12.13 5.57
C ASP A 19 9.88 -12.76 4.31
N ARG A 20 8.59 -13.16 4.40
CA ARG A 20 7.88 -13.85 3.33
C ARG A 20 6.87 -12.99 2.60
N ALA A 21 6.34 -11.96 3.26
CA ALA A 21 5.22 -11.19 2.73
C ALA A 21 5.12 -9.81 3.36
N ILE A 22 4.52 -8.90 2.60
CA ILE A 22 4.11 -7.58 3.04
C ILE A 22 2.59 -7.52 3.02
N THR A 23 2.02 -7.02 4.10
CA THR A 23 0.59 -6.85 4.27
C THR A 23 0.28 -5.37 4.44
N LEU A 24 -0.54 -4.81 3.55
CA LEU A 24 -1.14 -3.49 3.67
C LEU A 24 -2.59 -3.66 4.13
N THR A 25 -2.93 -3.08 5.29
CA THR A 25 -4.29 -3.07 5.81
C THR A 25 -4.83 -1.64 5.79
N ILE A 26 -5.98 -1.43 5.17
CA ILE A 26 -6.71 -0.15 5.19
C ILE A 26 -8.09 -0.41 5.80
N ARG A 27 -8.40 0.29 6.90
CA ARG A 27 -9.64 0.18 7.68
C ARG A 27 -10.51 1.41 7.45
N ASN A 28 -11.80 1.29 7.79
CA ASN A 28 -12.80 2.36 7.60
C ASN A 28 -12.83 2.86 6.16
N THR A 29 -12.85 1.93 5.21
CA THR A 29 -12.79 2.24 3.78
C THR A 29 -14.11 2.81 3.27
N ASP A 30 -14.00 3.72 2.31
CA ASP A 30 -15.11 4.33 1.60
C ASP A 30 -14.82 4.36 0.09
N LYS A 31 -15.70 4.95 -0.72
CA LYS A 31 -15.49 5.08 -2.16
C LYS A 31 -14.23 5.87 -2.53
N ASN A 32 -13.79 6.79 -1.66
CA ASN A 32 -12.55 7.54 -1.85
C ASN A 32 -11.32 6.67 -1.64
N THR A 33 -11.46 5.51 -0.98
CA THR A 33 -10.38 4.53 -0.81
C THR A 33 -10.07 3.78 -2.10
N SER A 34 -11.01 3.70 -3.04
CA SER A 34 -10.76 3.10 -4.36
C SER A 34 -9.64 3.81 -5.13
N GLY A 35 -8.99 3.09 -6.03
CA GLY A 35 -7.95 3.64 -6.89
C GLY A 35 -6.71 2.77 -7.03
N PRO A 36 -5.70 3.23 -7.79
CA PRO A 36 -4.42 2.57 -7.91
C PRO A 36 -3.55 2.82 -6.67
N TYR A 37 -2.93 1.75 -6.17
CA TYR A 37 -1.97 1.73 -5.08
C TYR A 37 -0.66 1.18 -5.62
N GLN A 38 0.44 1.85 -5.29
CA GLN A 38 1.77 1.48 -5.71
C GLN A 38 2.57 1.01 -4.49
N ILE A 39 3.20 -0.15 -4.63
CA ILE A 39 4.06 -0.77 -3.63
C ILE A 39 5.46 -0.79 -4.24
N LYS A 40 6.40 -0.17 -3.53
CA LYS A 40 7.82 -0.13 -3.89
C LYS A 40 8.61 -0.87 -2.81
N LEU A 41 9.48 -1.76 -3.25
CA LEU A 41 10.41 -2.51 -2.42
C LEU A 41 11.83 -2.12 -2.82
N ASP A 42 12.64 -1.76 -1.83
CA ASP A 42 14.01 -1.33 -2.04
C ASP A 42 14.92 -2.10 -1.08
N ASN A 43 15.97 -2.71 -1.61
CA ASN A 43 17.05 -3.32 -0.84
C ASN A 43 18.40 -3.01 -1.49
N ASN A 44 19.49 -3.40 -0.82
CA ASN A 44 20.86 -3.09 -1.28
C ASN A 44 21.23 -3.67 -2.67
N LEU A 45 20.42 -4.58 -3.23
CA LEU A 45 20.63 -5.19 -4.54
C LEU A 45 19.75 -4.57 -5.64
N GLY A 46 18.71 -3.81 -5.27
CA GLY A 46 17.84 -3.13 -6.22
C GLY A 46 16.44 -2.84 -5.71
N GLU A 47 15.61 -2.42 -6.66
CA GLU A 47 14.23 -1.99 -6.45
C GLU A 47 13.26 -2.91 -7.23
N ASP A 48 12.11 -3.20 -6.63
CA ASP A 48 10.97 -3.82 -7.29
C ASP A 48 9.69 -3.00 -7.04
N GLU A 49 8.78 -3.00 -8.02
CA GLU A 49 7.59 -2.17 -8.00
C GLU A 49 6.36 -2.90 -8.55
N ALA A 50 5.24 -2.78 -7.83
CA ALA A 50 3.95 -3.33 -8.23
C ALA A 50 2.82 -2.31 -8.05
N THR A 51 1.86 -2.30 -8.99
CA THR A 51 0.65 -1.49 -8.90
C THR A 51 -0.59 -2.37 -8.77
N ILE A 52 -1.42 -2.10 -7.75
CA ILE A 52 -2.65 -2.83 -7.43
C ILE A 52 -3.83 -1.85 -7.48
N ARG A 53 -4.95 -2.24 -8.09
CA ARG A 53 -6.16 -1.42 -8.10
C ARG A 53 -7.16 -1.94 -7.06
N ILE A 54 -7.57 -1.08 -6.13
CA ILE A 54 -8.59 -1.39 -5.13
C ILE A 54 -9.93 -0.80 -5.60
N ASN A 55 -11.00 -1.57 -5.44
CA ASN A 55 -12.36 -1.14 -5.70
C ASN A 55 -13.24 -1.38 -4.46
N VAL A 56 -13.79 -0.30 -3.92
CA VAL A 56 -14.75 -0.28 -2.79
C VAL A 56 -16.09 0.22 -3.34
N SER A 57 -17.12 -0.63 -3.28
CA SER A 57 -18.47 -0.38 -3.82
C SER A 57 -19.48 -0.06 -2.74
#